data_AF-A0ABD4LM49-F1
#
_entry.id   AF-A0ABD4LM49-F1
#
_cell.length_a   1.000
_cell.length_b   1.000
_cell.length_c   1.000
_cell.angle_alpha   90.00
_cell.angle_beta   90.00
_cell.angle_gamma   90.00
#
_symmetry.space_group_name_H-M   'P 1'
#
loop_
_entity.id
_entity.type
_entity.pdbx_description
1 polymer ?
#
loop_
_entity_poly.entity_id
_entity_poly.type
_entity_poly.pdbx_seq_one_letter_code
_entity_poly.pdbx_strand_id
1 'polypeptide(L)'
;MGYTVQNFEGRVGEVSVTNITNEFQKDVAQKLSKLFEKKIVKLEREDRKSYLEIIEEYQKQISFIRNSVNNSIANELEIHKNWLSCLAEPITEYNLSDINRELDSNTMIYSPRMDIAITPTLVKRRGKRVSMGIYRLSEDVKLINYIYKLDFIKQMEFALRRQSNRNLERFNLNHLNDPSYINNRPMHLFGIEIENQKNPKHLMGDFLNAISLSKIPIILFPEDKMEGCMKMLLFSSLIKSIKDVPIFDIINIPLVLTISQFRDIMNHFLEEENLDLIRVEQYR
;
A
#
# COMPACT_ATOMS: atom_id res chain seq x y z
N MET A 1 -60.53 -15.03 -20.10
CA MET A 1 -60.20 -15.98 -19.01
C MET A 1 -58.70 -16.24 -19.12
N GLY A 2 -57.78 -15.77 -18.29
CA GLY A 2 -57.82 -15.49 -16.85
C GLY A 2 -56.73 -16.36 -16.20
N TYR A 3 -55.60 -15.73 -15.85
CA TYR A 3 -54.49 -16.09 -14.93
C TYR A 3 -54.12 -17.58 -14.68
N THR A 4 -52.84 -17.95 -14.59
CA THR A 4 -52.10 -17.89 -13.32
C THR A 4 -50.58 -17.93 -13.51
N VAL A 5 -49.92 -17.03 -12.78
CA VAL A 5 -48.48 -16.89 -12.54
C VAL A 5 -48.06 -17.89 -11.46
N GLN A 6 -46.94 -18.58 -11.65
CA GLN A 6 -46.15 -19.11 -10.53
C GLN A 6 -44.72 -18.55 -10.61
N ASN A 7 -44.47 -17.58 -9.74
CA ASN A 7 -43.15 -17.17 -9.25
C ASN A 7 -42.59 -18.26 -8.30
N PHE A 8 -41.33 -18.08 -7.86
CA PHE A 8 -40.48 -18.87 -6.95
C PHE A 8 -39.35 -19.60 -7.71
N GLU A 9 -38.05 -19.31 -7.57
CA GLU A 9 -37.28 -18.62 -6.52
C GLU A 9 -36.11 -17.82 -7.10
N GLY A 10 -35.84 -16.66 -6.50
CA GLY A 10 -34.71 -15.80 -6.83
C GLY A 10 -33.39 -16.44 -6.44
N ARG A 11 -32.46 -16.49 -7.41
CA ARG A 11 -31.04 -16.69 -7.11
C ARG A 11 -30.54 -15.42 -6.43
N VAL A 12 -30.28 -15.52 -5.13
CA VAL A 12 -29.40 -14.58 -4.42
C VAL A 12 -28.09 -14.57 -5.19
N GLY A 13 -27.75 -13.43 -5.80
CA GLY A 13 -26.56 -13.30 -6.64
C GLY A 13 -25.32 -13.56 -5.81
N GLU A 14 -24.54 -14.59 -6.17
CA GLU A 14 -23.17 -14.74 -5.71
C GLU A 14 -22.39 -13.51 -6.18
N VAL A 15 -22.11 -12.58 -5.26
CA VAL A 15 -21.13 -11.53 -5.50
C VAL A 15 -19.78 -12.22 -5.60
N SER A 16 -19.15 -12.18 -6.77
CA SER A 16 -17.85 -12.81 -6.96
C SER A 16 -16.79 -12.15 -6.07
N VAL A 17 -15.88 -12.95 -5.50
CA VAL A 17 -14.79 -12.47 -4.61
C VAL A 17 -14.02 -11.32 -5.26
N THR A 18 -13.73 -11.41 -6.56
CA THR A 18 -13.06 -10.36 -7.34
C THR A 18 -13.81 -9.02 -7.33
N ASN A 19 -15.15 -9.04 -7.31
CA ASN A 19 -15.92 -7.81 -7.25
C ASN A 19 -15.81 -7.14 -5.87
N ILE A 20 -15.84 -7.93 -4.81
CA ILE A 20 -15.69 -7.44 -3.42
C ILE A 20 -14.28 -6.87 -3.18
N THR A 21 -13.24 -7.53 -3.69
CA THR A 21 -11.86 -7.03 -3.65
C THR A 21 -11.76 -5.65 -4.28
N ASN A 22 -12.28 -5.50 -5.50
CA ASN A 22 -12.23 -4.25 -6.23
C ASN A 22 -13.04 -3.14 -5.55
N GLU A 23 -14.19 -3.47 -4.97
CA GLU A 23 -15.00 -2.52 -4.20
C GLU A 23 -14.26 -2.05 -2.94
N PHE A 24 -13.65 -2.97 -2.19
CA PHE A 24 -12.85 -2.66 -1.01
C PHE A 24 -11.65 -1.77 -1.35
N GLN A 25 -10.87 -2.14 -2.38
CA GLN A 25 -9.72 -1.36 -2.83
C GLN A 25 -10.11 0.08 -3.19
N LYS A 26 -11.21 0.25 -3.94
CA LYS A 26 -11.73 1.57 -4.33
C LYS A 26 -12.21 2.39 -3.14
N ASP A 27 -12.95 1.77 -2.21
CA ASP A 27 -13.46 2.47 -1.03
C ASP A 27 -12.31 2.93 -0.14
N VAL A 28 -11.34 2.05 0.16
CA VAL A 28 -10.12 2.40 0.90
C VAL A 28 -9.36 3.54 0.22
N ALA A 29 -9.09 3.43 -1.08
CA ALA A 29 -8.37 4.46 -1.84
C ALA A 29 -9.08 5.81 -1.77
N GLN A 30 -10.41 5.83 -1.91
CA GLN A 30 -11.20 7.05 -1.85
C GLN A 30 -11.20 7.66 -0.44
N LYS A 31 -11.49 6.87 0.60
CA LYS A 31 -11.59 7.38 1.98
C LYS A 31 -10.24 7.85 2.50
N LEU A 32 -9.19 7.06 2.32
CA LEU A 32 -7.85 7.44 2.79
C LEU A 32 -7.25 8.60 2.00
N SER A 33 -7.55 8.74 0.71
CA SER A 33 -7.14 9.94 -0.04
C SER A 33 -7.75 11.23 0.53
N LYS A 34 -9.01 11.20 0.99
CA LYS A 34 -9.63 12.34 1.68
C LYS A 34 -8.98 12.61 3.04
N LEU A 35 -8.64 11.54 3.78
CA LEU A 35 -7.92 11.65 5.05
C LEU A 35 -6.59 12.38 4.86
N PHE A 36 -5.77 11.94 3.90
CA PHE A 36 -4.47 12.56 3.65
C PHE A 36 -4.58 14.00 3.16
N GLU A 37 -5.58 14.31 2.33
CA GLU A 37 -5.86 15.70 1.94
C GLU A 37 -6.08 16.60 3.17
N LYS A 38 -6.91 16.13 4.11
CA LYS A 38 -7.20 16.87 5.35
C LYS A 38 -5.97 16.98 6.25
N LYS A 39 -5.21 15.88 6.43
CA LYS A 39 -3.97 15.89 7.23
C LYS A 39 -2.90 16.81 6.64
N ILE A 40 -2.76 16.88 5.31
CA ILE A 40 -1.81 17.80 4.65
C ILE A 40 -2.21 19.27 4.87
N VAL A 41 -3.50 19.60 4.78
CA VAL A 41 -3.98 20.97 5.05
C VAL A 41 -3.73 21.37 6.51
N LYS A 42 -3.89 20.45 7.46
CA LYS A 42 -3.52 20.68 8.87
C LYS A 42 -2.01 20.85 9.03
N LEU A 43 -1.21 20.01 8.38
CA LEU A 43 0.25 20.05 8.42
C LEU A 43 0.79 21.43 7.99
N GLU A 44 0.24 22.03 6.93
CA GLU A 44 0.62 23.38 6.46
C GLU A 44 0.50 24.46 7.57
N ARG A 45 -0.39 24.24 8.53
CA ARG A 45 -0.70 25.16 9.64
C ARG A 45 0.03 24.79 10.93
N GLU A 46 0.08 23.50 11.25
CA GLU A 46 0.55 22.97 12.54
C GLU A 46 2.05 22.65 12.55
N ASP A 47 2.60 22.18 11.43
CA ASP A 47 4.03 21.91 11.24
C ASP A 47 4.48 22.38 9.85
N ARG A 48 4.56 23.70 9.73
CA ARG A 48 4.96 24.37 8.48
C ARG A 48 6.36 23.96 8.03
N LYS A 49 7.27 23.62 8.96
CA LYS A 49 8.64 23.25 8.61
C LYS A 49 8.65 21.94 7.84
N SER A 50 8.06 20.87 8.38
CA SER A 50 8.01 19.59 7.67
C SER A 50 7.17 19.67 6.40
N TYR A 51 6.11 20.48 6.38
CA TYR A 51 5.36 20.74 5.14
C TYR A 51 6.24 21.33 4.04
N LEU A 52 7.04 22.36 4.35
CA LEU A 52 7.92 23.01 3.36
C LEU A 52 9.04 22.08 2.88
N GLU A 53 9.66 21.31 3.78
CA GLU A 53 10.69 20.33 3.41
C GLU A 53 10.15 19.29 2.41
N ILE A 54 8.92 18.82 2.62
CA ILE A 54 8.28 17.86 1.72
C ILE A 54 7.94 18.50 0.38
N ILE A 55 7.39 19.72 0.38
CA ILE A 55 7.03 20.43 -0.85
C ILE A 55 8.27 20.74 -1.70
N GLU A 56 9.36 21.17 -1.08
CA GLU A 56 10.61 21.47 -1.78
C GLU A 56 11.17 20.22 -2.46
N GLU A 57 11.25 19.10 -1.72
CA GLU A 57 11.69 17.82 -2.28
C GLU A 57 10.74 17.32 -3.38
N TYR A 58 9.42 17.43 -3.18
CA TYR A 58 8.41 17.07 -4.19
C TYR A 58 8.58 17.87 -5.48
N GLN A 59 8.80 19.20 -5.39
CA GLN A 59 9.04 20.06 -6.55
C GLN A 59 10.35 19.72 -7.28
N LYS A 60 11.41 19.39 -6.53
CA LYS A 60 12.67 18.91 -7.10
C LYS A 60 12.45 17.63 -7.90
N GLN A 61 11.70 16.67 -7.36
CA GLN A 61 11.40 15.42 -8.06
C GLN A 61 10.54 15.65 -9.31
N ILE A 62 9.54 16.54 -9.26
CA ILE A 62 8.75 16.88 -10.46
C ILE A 62 9.63 17.50 -11.55
N SER A 63 10.54 18.40 -11.16
CA SER A 63 11.47 19.04 -12.10
C SER A 63 12.39 18.00 -12.75
N PHE A 64 12.89 17.05 -11.96
CA PHE A 64 13.67 15.92 -12.47
C PHE A 64 12.88 15.05 -13.44
N ILE A 65 11.65 14.65 -13.07
CA ILE A 65 10.77 13.84 -13.93
C ILE A 65 10.52 14.56 -15.26
N ARG A 66 10.20 15.85 -15.23
CA ARG A 66 9.94 16.64 -16.45
C ARG A 66 11.16 16.71 -17.38
N ASN A 67 12.37 16.68 -16.83
CA ASN A 67 13.60 16.68 -17.61
C ASN A 67 13.98 15.28 -18.13
N SER A 68 13.47 14.21 -17.49
CA SER A 68 13.79 12.83 -17.85
C SER A 68 12.76 12.17 -18.79
N VAL A 69 11.54 12.70 -18.86
CA VAL A 69 10.49 12.22 -19.77
C VAL A 69 10.34 13.14 -20.99
N ASN A 70 9.86 12.58 -22.11
CA ASN A 70 9.56 13.37 -23.31
C ASN A 70 8.61 14.54 -23.00
N ASN A 71 8.81 15.68 -23.67
CA ASN A 71 8.08 16.95 -23.45
C ASN A 71 6.55 16.79 -23.43
N SER A 72 5.97 15.83 -24.17
CA SER A 72 4.53 15.58 -24.18
C SER A 72 3.99 15.10 -22.83
N ILE A 73 4.70 14.18 -22.16
CA ILE A 73 4.32 13.64 -20.84
C ILE A 73 4.61 14.66 -19.74
N ALA A 74 5.74 15.38 -19.84
CA ALA A 74 6.14 16.41 -18.89
C ALA A 74 5.07 17.53 -18.76
N ASN A 75 4.45 17.90 -19.89
CA ASN A 75 3.40 18.92 -19.97
C ASN A 75 2.06 18.51 -19.36
N GLU A 76 1.86 17.21 -19.10
CA GLU A 76 0.62 16.69 -18.49
C GLU A 76 0.66 16.65 -16.96
N LEU A 77 1.84 16.83 -16.35
CA LEU A 77 2.04 16.71 -14.91
C LEU A 77 1.80 18.04 -14.20
N GLU A 78 0.82 18.08 -13.31
CA GLU A 78 0.50 19.27 -12.50
C GLU A 78 1.03 19.14 -11.07
N ILE A 79 1.64 20.23 -10.57
CA ILE A 79 2.08 20.33 -9.17
C ILE A 79 0.83 20.60 -8.33
N HIS A 80 0.50 19.66 -7.45
CA HIS A 80 -0.61 19.81 -6.52
C HIS A 80 -0.13 19.94 -5.08
N LYS A 81 -0.92 20.68 -4.29
CA LYS A 81 -0.73 20.77 -2.83
C LYS A 81 -0.96 19.43 -2.13
N ASN A 82 -1.78 18.55 -2.70
CA ASN A 82 -2.05 17.22 -2.15
C ASN A 82 -1.10 16.18 -2.77
N TRP A 83 0.10 16.09 -2.20
CA TRP A 83 1.21 15.28 -2.70
C TRP A 83 1.21 13.83 -2.19
N LEU A 84 0.28 13.43 -1.30
CA LEU A 84 0.13 12.06 -0.79
C LEU A 84 -1.30 11.57 -1.04
N SER A 85 -1.46 10.35 -1.55
CA SER A 85 -2.78 9.77 -1.72
C SER A 85 -2.75 8.26 -1.56
N CYS A 86 -3.95 7.67 -1.40
CA CYS A 86 -4.15 6.23 -1.45
C CYS A 86 -4.73 5.85 -2.82
N LEU A 87 -4.07 4.92 -3.50
CA LEU A 87 -4.43 4.47 -4.84
C LEU A 87 -4.83 3.00 -4.80
N ALA A 88 -5.91 2.67 -5.50
CA ALA A 88 -6.27 1.29 -5.81
C ALA A 88 -5.47 0.84 -7.03
N GLU A 89 -4.82 -0.30 -6.88
CA GLU A 89 -4.06 -0.99 -7.91
C GLU A 89 -3.06 -0.12 -8.70
N PRO A 90 -2.20 0.68 -8.02
CA PRO A 90 -1.28 1.59 -8.70
C PRO A 90 -0.23 0.82 -9.52
N ILE A 91 0.08 1.39 -10.68
CA ILE A 91 1.18 0.93 -11.53
C ILE A 91 2.49 1.43 -10.91
N THR A 92 3.56 0.64 -11.04
CA THR A 92 4.95 1.06 -10.78
C THR A 92 5.82 0.64 -11.95
N GLU A 93 6.99 1.27 -12.13
CA GLU A 93 7.92 0.92 -13.20
C GLU A 93 9.35 0.85 -12.65
N TYR A 94 9.98 -0.32 -12.77
CA TYR A 94 11.42 -0.50 -12.59
C TYR A 94 12.11 -0.57 -13.95
N ASN A 95 13.20 0.17 -14.10
CA ASN A 95 14.02 0.22 -15.29
C ASN A 95 15.38 -0.45 -15.07
N LEU A 96 16.02 -0.91 -16.14
CA LEU A 96 17.35 -1.54 -16.09
C LEU A 96 18.41 -0.67 -15.40
N SER A 97 18.29 0.64 -15.54
CA SER A 97 19.15 1.61 -14.85
C SER A 97 19.01 1.59 -13.32
N ASP A 98 17.88 1.12 -12.77
CA ASP A 98 17.65 1.04 -11.32
C ASP A 98 18.45 -0.12 -10.69
N ILE A 99 18.82 -1.12 -11.49
CA ILE A 99 19.66 -2.25 -11.10
C ILE A 99 21.12 -1.99 -11.48
N ASN A 100 21.37 -1.57 -12.72
CA ASN A 100 22.69 -1.40 -13.30
C ASN A 100 22.94 0.08 -13.62
N ARG A 101 23.75 0.73 -12.78
CA ARG A 101 24.08 2.17 -12.88
C ARG A 101 24.76 2.57 -14.19
N GLU A 102 25.28 1.62 -14.96
CA GLU A 102 26.04 1.84 -16.19
C GLU A 102 25.23 1.71 -17.48
N LEU A 103 23.93 1.38 -17.41
CA LEU A 103 23.10 1.20 -18.60
C LEU A 103 22.17 2.40 -18.83
N ASP A 104 22.38 3.06 -19.97
CA ASP A 104 21.62 4.21 -20.47
C ASP A 104 20.23 3.84 -21.04
N SER A 105 19.73 2.63 -20.74
CA SER A 105 18.46 2.16 -21.28
C SER A 105 17.35 2.30 -20.26
N ASN A 106 16.36 3.16 -20.54
CA ASN A 106 15.03 3.18 -19.90
C ASN A 106 14.21 1.91 -20.23
N THR A 107 14.87 0.75 -20.31
CA THR A 107 14.22 -0.53 -20.59
C THR A 107 13.53 -0.99 -19.32
N MET A 108 12.20 -1.03 -19.35
CA MET A 108 11.38 -1.54 -18.28
C MET A 108 11.71 -3.02 -18.02
N ILE A 109 12.06 -3.36 -16.77
CA ILE A 109 12.31 -4.75 -16.35
C ILE A 109 11.05 -5.36 -15.75
N TYR A 110 10.36 -4.60 -14.91
CA TYR A 110 9.28 -5.12 -14.06
C TYR A 110 8.32 -4.00 -13.70
N SER A 111 7.02 -4.28 -13.74
CA SER A 111 5.95 -3.34 -13.37
C SER A 111 5.03 -4.05 -12.38
N PRO A 112 5.47 -4.26 -11.13
CA PRO A 112 4.59 -4.86 -10.14
C PRO A 112 3.43 -3.93 -9.83
N ARG A 113 2.28 -4.53 -9.58
CA ARG A 113 1.06 -3.84 -9.19
C ARG A 113 0.76 -4.24 -7.77
N MET A 114 0.70 -3.25 -6.90
CA MET A 114 0.23 -3.41 -5.52
C MET A 114 -1.29 -3.38 -5.54
N ASP A 115 -2.00 -4.15 -4.71
CA ASP A 115 -3.47 -4.02 -4.61
C ASP A 115 -3.92 -2.63 -4.13
N ILE A 116 -3.25 -2.10 -3.10
CA ILE A 116 -3.48 -0.73 -2.60
C ILE A 116 -2.13 -0.13 -2.20
N ALA A 117 -1.88 1.13 -2.56
CA ALA A 117 -0.72 1.85 -2.03
C ALA A 117 -1.04 3.24 -1.53
N ILE A 118 -0.37 3.63 -0.44
CA ILE A 118 -0.28 5.02 0.01
C ILE A 118 1.07 5.53 -0.47
N THR A 119 1.08 6.54 -1.34
CA THR A 119 2.29 6.93 -2.08
C THR A 119 2.24 8.41 -2.47
N PRO A 120 3.40 9.05 -2.68
CA PRO A 120 3.44 10.34 -3.33
C PRO A 120 2.78 10.29 -4.71
N THR A 121 1.93 11.26 -5.02
CA THR A 121 1.14 11.24 -6.26
C THR A 121 1.26 12.50 -7.09
N LEU A 122 1.15 12.32 -8.40
CA LEU A 122 1.01 13.39 -9.39
C LEU A 122 -0.42 13.40 -9.93
N VAL A 123 -0.89 14.57 -10.37
CA VAL A 123 -2.16 14.70 -11.07
C VAL A 123 -1.87 14.94 -12.55
N LYS A 124 -2.48 14.13 -13.42
CA LYS A 124 -2.49 14.38 -14.87
C LYS A 124 -3.60 15.40 -15.20
N ARG A 125 -3.49 16.15 -16.30
CA ARG A 125 -4.47 17.15 -16.80
C ARG A 125 -5.96 16.78 -16.74
N ARG A 126 -6.32 15.48 -16.69
CA ARG A 126 -7.69 14.99 -16.53
C ARG A 126 -8.12 14.76 -15.06
N GLY A 127 -7.36 15.27 -14.10
CA GLY A 127 -7.59 15.07 -12.67
C GLY A 127 -7.22 13.66 -12.15
N LYS A 128 -6.69 12.78 -13.00
CA LYS A 128 -6.31 11.42 -12.60
C LYS A 128 -5.04 11.47 -11.75
N ARG A 129 -5.14 10.99 -10.51
CA ARG A 129 -3.99 10.77 -9.63
C ARG A 129 -3.23 9.52 -10.07
N VAL A 130 -1.91 9.61 -10.12
CA VAL A 130 -1.00 8.50 -10.42
C VAL A 130 0.14 8.48 -9.41
N SER A 131 0.66 7.30 -9.11
CA SER A 131 1.85 7.14 -8.27
C SER A 131 3.04 7.86 -8.91
N MET A 132 3.85 8.56 -8.12
CA MET A 132 5.17 9.04 -8.58
C MET A 132 6.11 7.87 -8.93
N GLY A 133 5.87 6.70 -8.36
CA GLY A 133 6.64 5.49 -8.62
C GLY A 133 6.47 4.88 -10.03
N ILE A 134 5.70 5.50 -10.92
CA ILE A 134 5.75 5.14 -12.36
C ILE A 134 6.89 5.86 -13.09
N TYR A 135 7.54 6.82 -12.44
CA TYR A 135 8.61 7.62 -13.03
C TYR A 135 9.93 7.32 -12.34
N ARG A 136 11.01 7.47 -13.10
CA ARG A 136 12.36 7.51 -12.53
C ARG A 136 12.50 8.76 -11.67
N LEU A 137 12.82 8.56 -10.40
CA LEU A 137 13.11 9.62 -9.43
C LEU A 137 14.62 9.88 -9.36
N SER A 138 15.02 11.01 -8.75
CA SER A 138 16.44 11.28 -8.53
C SER A 138 17.05 10.25 -7.56
N GLU A 139 18.35 10.00 -7.69
CA GLU A 139 19.04 8.99 -6.87
C GLU A 139 19.07 9.32 -5.38
N ASP A 140 18.96 10.61 -5.04
CA ASP A 140 18.97 11.18 -3.70
C ASP A 140 17.57 11.48 -3.18
N VAL A 141 16.52 10.86 -3.75
CA VAL A 141 15.13 11.07 -3.35
C VAL A 141 14.92 10.83 -1.85
N LYS A 142 14.45 11.86 -1.15
CA LYS A 142 14.15 11.81 0.31
C LYS A 142 12.67 11.87 0.63
N LEU A 143 11.82 12.00 -0.40
CA LEU A 143 10.41 12.30 -0.25
C LEU A 143 9.68 11.36 0.71
N ILE A 144 9.75 10.03 0.48
CA ILE A 144 9.09 9.05 1.36
C ILE A 144 9.67 9.09 2.78
N ASN A 145 10.97 9.35 2.94
CA ASN A 145 11.59 9.45 4.26
C ASN A 145 11.12 10.69 5.04
N TYR A 146 10.88 11.82 4.37
CA TYR A 146 10.27 12.98 5.01
C TYR A 146 8.81 12.70 5.41
N ILE A 147 8.03 12.10 4.52
CA ILE A 147 6.63 11.74 4.79
C ILE A 147 6.52 10.73 5.93
N TYR A 148 7.41 9.75 5.97
CA TYR A 148 7.46 8.72 7.02
C TYR A 148 7.71 9.29 8.42
N LYS A 149 8.29 10.49 8.53
CA LYS A 149 8.54 11.16 9.82
C LYS A 149 7.33 11.91 10.36
N LEU A 150 6.27 12.09 9.57
CA LEU A 150 5.09 12.83 10.00
C LEU A 150 4.34 12.07 11.10
N ASP A 151 3.89 12.80 12.12
CA ASP A 151 3.25 12.21 13.30
C ASP A 151 2.03 11.35 12.96
N PHE A 152 1.16 11.82 12.07
CA PHE A 152 -0.02 11.04 11.68
C PHE A 152 0.35 9.73 10.95
N ILE A 153 1.46 9.72 10.21
CA ILE A 153 1.97 8.48 9.58
C ILE A 153 2.52 7.54 10.65
N LYS A 154 3.27 8.07 11.62
CA LYS A 154 3.79 7.29 12.75
C LYS A 154 2.69 6.68 13.60
N GLN A 155 1.62 7.43 13.86
CA GLN A 155 0.47 6.95 14.62
C GLN A 155 -0.26 5.83 13.87
N MET A 156 -0.48 5.98 12.56
CA MET A 156 -1.07 4.94 11.71
C MET A 156 -0.22 3.66 11.71
N GLU A 157 1.08 3.79 11.47
CA GLU A 157 2.02 2.67 11.49
C GLU A 157 2.01 1.97 12.85
N PHE A 158 2.08 2.73 13.95
CA PHE A 158 2.07 2.19 15.30
C PHE A 158 0.81 1.37 15.59
N ALA A 159 -0.37 1.89 15.23
CA ALA A 159 -1.63 1.18 15.43
C ALA A 159 -1.68 -0.14 14.63
N LEU A 160 -1.27 -0.11 13.36
CA LEU A 160 -1.19 -1.29 12.50
C LEU A 160 -0.20 -2.33 13.03
N ARG A 161 1.01 -1.88 13.39
CA ARG A 161 2.07 -2.74 13.93
C ARG A 161 1.67 -3.39 15.24
N ARG A 162 1.04 -2.63 16.14
CA ARG A 162 0.51 -3.16 17.40
C ARG A 162 -0.49 -4.29 17.15
N GLN A 163 -1.38 -4.14 16.18
CA GLN A 163 -2.36 -5.18 15.86
C GLN A 163 -1.72 -6.39 15.18
N SER A 164 -0.80 -6.17 14.24
CA SER A 164 -0.02 -7.25 13.62
C SER A 164 0.77 -8.05 14.65
N ASN A 165 1.42 -7.39 15.61
CA ASN A 165 2.16 -8.06 16.67
C ASN A 165 1.23 -8.95 17.51
N ARG A 166 0.05 -8.46 17.91
CA ARG A 166 -0.96 -9.28 18.59
C ARG A 166 -1.37 -10.51 17.78
N ASN A 167 -1.47 -10.39 16.45
CA ASN A 167 -1.76 -11.53 15.59
C ASN A 167 -0.61 -12.56 15.64
N LEU A 168 0.65 -12.12 15.54
CA LEU A 168 1.83 -12.99 15.62
C LEU A 168 1.98 -13.67 17.01
N GLU A 169 1.75 -12.93 18.10
CA GLU A 169 1.83 -13.44 19.48
C GLU A 169 0.92 -14.64 19.70
N ARG A 170 -0.30 -14.60 19.14
CA ARG A 170 -1.28 -15.69 19.24
C ARG A 170 -0.77 -17.01 18.67
N PHE A 171 0.23 -16.97 17.78
CA PHE A 171 0.85 -18.14 17.16
C PHE A 171 2.28 -18.38 17.64
N ASN A 172 2.70 -17.75 18.75
CA ASN A 172 4.06 -17.84 19.30
C ASN A 172 5.16 -17.42 18.30
N LEU A 173 4.86 -16.48 17.42
CA LEU A 173 5.82 -15.91 16.48
C LEU A 173 6.49 -14.67 17.06
N ASN A 174 7.81 -14.59 16.94
CA ASN A 174 8.59 -13.44 17.40
C ASN A 174 8.34 -12.21 16.52
N HIS A 175 8.28 -11.04 17.13
CA HIS A 175 8.19 -9.76 16.42
C HIS A 175 9.57 -9.26 15.98
N LEU A 176 9.61 -8.60 14.83
CA LEU A 176 10.72 -7.70 14.52
C LEU A 176 10.46 -6.35 15.21
N ASN A 177 11.21 -6.07 16.27
CA ASN A 177 11.14 -4.80 16.99
C ASN A 177 11.72 -3.63 16.18
N ASP A 178 12.62 -3.93 15.25
CA ASP A 178 13.19 -2.96 14.32
C ASP A 178 13.58 -3.71 13.04
N PRO A 179 12.82 -3.59 11.94
CA PRO A 179 13.25 -4.15 10.67
C PRO A 179 14.43 -3.29 10.19
N SER A 180 15.64 -3.66 10.58
CA SER A 180 16.89 -3.07 10.08
C SER A 180 17.01 -3.19 8.55
N TYR A 181 16.21 -4.07 7.94
CA TYR A 181 16.04 -4.24 6.51
C TYR A 181 14.74 -3.59 6.01
N ILE A 182 14.64 -2.25 6.08
CA ILE A 182 13.59 -1.56 5.32
C ILE A 182 14.16 -1.15 3.98
N ASN A 183 13.43 -1.46 2.92
CA ASN A 183 13.66 -0.96 1.57
C ASN A 183 14.18 0.48 1.58
N ASN A 184 15.43 0.65 1.11
CA ASN A 184 16.13 1.94 1.11
C ASN A 184 15.62 2.88 0.00
N ARG A 185 14.91 2.33 -0.99
CA ARG A 185 14.30 3.05 -2.11
C ARG A 185 12.87 2.55 -2.35
N PRO A 186 11.96 2.76 -1.39
CA PRO A 186 10.58 2.34 -1.55
C PRO A 186 9.90 3.20 -2.61
N MET A 187 8.98 2.59 -3.36
CA MET A 187 8.10 3.29 -4.31
C MET A 187 6.81 3.78 -3.63
N HIS A 188 6.43 3.12 -2.54
CA HIS A 188 5.25 3.41 -1.75
C HIS A 188 5.61 3.61 -0.28
N LEU A 189 4.86 4.47 0.40
CA LEU A 189 4.96 4.60 1.85
C LEU A 189 4.36 3.36 2.52
N PHE A 190 3.10 3.06 2.19
CA PHE A 190 2.47 1.79 2.54
C PHE A 190 2.17 1.02 1.26
N GLY A 191 2.59 -0.24 1.19
CA GLY A 191 2.20 -1.17 0.13
C GLY A 191 1.37 -2.27 0.75
N ILE A 192 0.17 -2.49 0.22
CA ILE A 192 -0.83 -3.39 0.77
C ILE A 192 -1.22 -4.40 -0.31
N GLU A 193 -0.95 -5.68 -0.05
CA GLU A 193 -1.48 -6.79 -0.85
C GLU A 193 -2.66 -7.44 -0.12
N ILE A 194 -3.67 -7.88 -0.86
CA ILE A 194 -4.86 -8.56 -0.35
C ILE A 194 -4.83 -10.00 -0.84
N GLU A 195 -4.41 -10.91 0.05
CA GLU A 195 -4.31 -12.32 -0.30
C GLU A 195 -5.68 -13.01 -0.16
N ASN A 196 -6.27 -13.32 -1.31
CA ASN A 196 -7.56 -13.99 -1.44
C ASN A 196 -7.43 -15.48 -1.85
N GLN A 197 -6.23 -15.89 -2.25
CA GLN A 197 -5.95 -17.19 -2.85
C GLN A 197 -5.43 -18.21 -1.83
N LYS A 198 -5.52 -19.49 -2.22
CA LYS A 198 -5.13 -20.64 -1.38
C LYS A 198 -3.73 -21.18 -1.68
N ASN A 199 -2.99 -20.59 -2.62
CA ASN A 199 -1.75 -21.17 -3.14
C ASN A 199 -0.51 -20.52 -2.51
N PRO A 200 0.34 -21.26 -1.78
CA PRO A 200 1.54 -20.74 -1.12
C PRO A 200 2.54 -20.00 -2.03
N LYS A 201 2.56 -20.30 -3.33
CA LYS A 201 3.44 -19.60 -4.28
C LYS A 201 3.03 -18.15 -4.52
N HIS A 202 1.72 -17.89 -4.56
CA HIS A 202 1.18 -16.54 -4.74
C HIS A 202 1.39 -15.73 -3.46
N LEU A 203 1.07 -16.32 -2.32
CA LEU A 203 1.32 -15.77 -0.99
C LEU A 203 2.77 -15.29 -0.79
N MET A 204 3.77 -16.11 -1.15
CA MET A 204 5.17 -15.69 -1.07
C MET A 204 5.48 -14.52 -2.02
N GLY A 205 4.90 -14.53 -3.22
CA GLY A 205 5.01 -13.45 -4.19
C GLY A 205 4.48 -12.13 -3.64
N ASP A 206 3.32 -12.14 -2.99
CA ASP A 206 2.68 -10.96 -2.41
C ASP A 206 3.52 -10.36 -1.28
N PHE A 207 4.10 -11.21 -0.41
CA PHE A 207 5.05 -10.74 0.62
C PHE A 207 6.26 -10.06 -0.01
N LEU A 208 6.87 -10.67 -1.04
CA LEU A 208 8.03 -10.10 -1.72
C LEU A 208 7.68 -8.80 -2.46
N ASN A 209 6.52 -8.71 -3.10
CA ASN A 209 6.04 -7.48 -3.74
C ASN A 209 5.86 -6.36 -2.71
N ALA A 210 5.15 -6.62 -1.61
CA ALA A 210 4.96 -5.63 -0.54
C ALA A 210 6.31 -5.13 0.01
N ILE A 211 7.23 -6.03 0.34
CA ILE A 211 8.55 -5.69 0.89
C ILE A 211 9.38 -4.90 -0.12
N SER A 212 9.41 -5.36 -1.39
CA SER A 212 10.26 -4.75 -2.43
C SER A 212 9.78 -3.38 -2.88
N LEU A 213 8.50 -3.04 -2.66
CA LEU A 213 7.92 -1.79 -3.16
C LEU A 213 7.65 -0.76 -2.08
N SER A 214 7.59 -1.15 -0.81
CA SER A 214 7.08 -0.25 0.23
C SER A 214 8.01 -0.07 1.42
N LYS A 215 7.86 1.09 2.07
CA LYS A 215 8.50 1.38 3.36
C LYS A 215 7.81 0.58 4.48
N ILE A 216 6.48 0.52 4.43
CA ILE A 216 5.63 -0.16 5.40
C ILE A 216 4.80 -1.22 4.63
N PRO A 217 5.33 -2.44 4.48
CA PRO A 217 4.61 -3.53 3.83
C PRO A 217 3.48 -4.05 4.70
N ILE A 218 2.31 -4.29 4.10
CA ILE A 218 1.11 -4.83 4.74
C ILE A 218 0.57 -5.95 3.87
N ILE A 219 0.21 -7.07 4.51
CA ILE A 219 -0.55 -8.14 3.86
C ILE A 219 -1.88 -8.28 4.59
N LEU A 220 -2.96 -8.17 3.83
CA LEU A 220 -4.33 -8.30 4.31
C LEU A 220 -4.90 -9.65 3.92
N PHE A 221 -5.57 -10.28 4.88
CA PHE A 221 -6.25 -11.55 4.68
C PHE A 221 -7.74 -11.44 4.99
N PRO A 222 -8.61 -12.15 4.26
CA PRO A 222 -9.91 -12.53 4.78
C PRO A 222 -9.74 -13.26 6.13
N GLU A 223 -10.72 -13.09 7.01
CA GLU A 223 -10.67 -13.59 8.39
C GLU A 223 -10.42 -15.11 8.44
N ASP A 224 -10.99 -15.87 7.49
CA ASP A 224 -10.87 -17.31 7.42
C ASP A 224 -9.54 -17.81 6.81
N LYS A 225 -8.70 -16.91 6.26
CA LYS A 225 -7.40 -17.24 5.65
C LYS A 225 -6.20 -16.94 6.53
N MET A 226 -6.37 -16.12 7.56
CA MET A 226 -5.28 -15.69 8.45
C MET A 226 -4.51 -16.87 9.08
N GLU A 227 -5.22 -17.93 9.49
CA GLU A 227 -4.58 -19.09 10.13
C GLU A 227 -3.59 -19.80 9.20
N GLY A 228 -3.89 -19.87 7.90
CA GLY A 228 -3.00 -20.46 6.90
C GLY A 228 -1.69 -19.69 6.77
N CYS A 229 -1.77 -18.35 6.72
CA CYS A 229 -0.58 -17.49 6.72
C CYS A 229 0.27 -17.70 7.97
N MET A 230 -0.35 -17.75 9.14
CA MET A 230 0.37 -17.92 10.41
C MET A 230 1.10 -19.26 10.47
N LYS A 231 0.49 -20.34 9.97
CA LYS A 231 1.15 -21.64 9.83
C LYS A 231 2.35 -21.59 8.88
N MET A 232 2.26 -20.84 7.78
CA MET A 232 3.38 -20.63 6.87
C MET A 232 4.53 -19.89 7.55
N LEU A 233 4.24 -18.80 8.28
CA LEU A 233 5.25 -18.04 9.00
C LEU A 233 5.92 -18.89 10.10
N LEU A 234 5.13 -19.69 10.83
CA LEU A 234 5.63 -20.64 11.82
C LEU A 234 6.53 -21.70 11.20
N PHE A 235 6.12 -22.28 10.08
CA PHE A 235 6.93 -23.24 9.35
C PHE A 235 8.26 -22.62 8.89
N SER A 236 8.23 -21.42 8.32
CA SER A 236 9.43 -20.68 7.92
C SER A 236 10.35 -20.38 9.11
N SER A 237 9.78 -20.04 10.28
CA SER A 237 10.52 -19.83 11.52
C SER A 237 11.24 -21.12 11.98
N LEU A 238 10.55 -22.26 11.93
CA LEU A 238 11.14 -23.57 12.23
C LEU A 238 12.26 -23.92 11.26
N ILE A 239 12.05 -23.68 9.96
CA ILE A 239 13.09 -23.90 8.94
C ILE A 239 14.32 -23.03 9.21
N LYS A 240 14.14 -21.76 9.59
CA LYS A 240 15.25 -20.92 10.04
C LYS A 240 15.97 -21.54 11.24
N SER A 241 15.25 -21.96 12.29
CA SER A 241 15.89 -22.53 13.48
C SER A 241 16.62 -23.87 13.25
N ILE A 242 16.12 -24.70 12.33
CA ILE A 242 16.65 -26.05 12.09
C ILE A 242 17.74 -26.04 11.02
N LYS A 243 17.57 -25.23 9.97
CA LYS A 243 18.40 -25.25 8.76
C LYS A 243 19.20 -23.98 8.52
N ASP A 244 19.05 -22.96 9.37
CA ASP A 244 19.68 -21.65 9.23
C ASP A 244 19.37 -20.96 7.88
N VAL A 245 18.17 -21.20 7.35
CA VAL A 245 17.70 -20.53 6.12
C VAL A 245 16.97 -19.24 6.51
N PRO A 246 17.46 -18.04 6.14
CA PRO A 246 16.97 -16.77 6.67
C PRO A 246 15.67 -16.28 6.02
N ILE A 247 14.90 -17.14 5.34
CA ILE A 247 13.66 -16.76 4.66
C ILE A 247 12.65 -16.12 5.62
N PHE A 248 12.59 -16.61 6.86
CA PHE A 248 11.73 -16.05 7.90
C PHE A 248 12.03 -14.58 8.21
N ASP A 249 13.30 -14.18 8.18
CA ASP A 249 13.69 -12.79 8.49
C ASP A 249 13.16 -11.80 7.47
N ILE A 250 12.99 -12.24 6.23
CA ILE A 250 12.43 -11.44 5.14
C ILE A 250 10.91 -11.41 5.27
N ILE A 251 10.27 -12.57 5.36
CA ILE A 251 8.79 -12.65 5.33
C ILE A 251 8.12 -12.26 6.63
N ASN A 252 8.86 -12.05 7.73
CA ASN A 252 8.31 -11.53 8.99
C ASN A 252 8.32 -9.98 9.06
N ILE A 253 8.80 -9.30 8.01
CA ILE A 253 8.81 -7.83 7.91
C ILE A 253 7.41 -7.24 7.69
N PRO A 254 6.55 -7.80 6.81
CA PRO A 254 5.21 -7.25 6.58
C PRO A 254 4.32 -7.28 7.80
N LEU A 255 3.50 -6.24 7.93
CA LEU A 255 2.41 -6.21 8.90
C LEU A 255 1.29 -7.13 8.40
N VAL A 256 0.90 -8.10 9.21
CA VAL A 256 -0.10 -9.11 8.84
C VAL A 256 -1.39 -8.85 9.62
N LEU A 257 -2.44 -8.46 8.91
CA LEU A 257 -3.74 -8.11 9.49
C LEU A 257 -4.88 -8.80 8.73
N THR A 258 -6.02 -8.99 9.41
CA THR A 258 -7.26 -9.27 8.69
C THR A 258 -7.78 -7.99 8.04
N ILE A 259 -8.61 -8.13 7.01
CA ILE A 259 -9.26 -7.00 6.34
C ILE A 259 -10.11 -6.19 7.33
N SER A 260 -10.89 -6.85 8.21
CA SER A 260 -11.62 -6.17 9.29
C SER A 260 -10.70 -5.37 10.22
N GLN A 261 -9.59 -5.96 10.68
CA GLN A 261 -8.65 -5.27 11.57
C GLN A 261 -8.06 -4.02 10.93
N PHE A 262 -7.61 -4.11 9.67
CA PHE A 262 -7.11 -2.95 8.94
C PHE A 262 -8.18 -1.88 8.80
N ARG A 263 -9.39 -2.27 8.36
CA ARG A 263 -10.52 -1.36 8.19
C ARG A 263 -10.86 -0.65 9.49
N ASP A 264 -10.97 -1.37 10.61
CA ASP A 264 -11.35 -0.79 11.89
C ASP A 264 -10.29 0.21 12.38
N ILE A 265 -9.00 -0.09 12.19
CA ILE A 265 -7.90 0.84 12.51
C ILE A 265 -7.98 2.08 11.63
N MET A 266 -8.17 1.94 10.32
CA MET A 266 -8.28 3.08 9.40
C MET A 266 -9.55 3.91 9.67
N ASN A 267 -10.66 3.27 10.02
CA ASN A 267 -11.91 3.94 10.36
C ASN A 267 -11.78 4.79 11.61
N HIS A 268 -10.97 4.39 12.59
CA HIS A 268 -10.65 5.23 13.74
C HIS A 268 -10.03 6.57 13.30
N PHE A 269 -9.02 6.56 12.43
CA PHE A 269 -8.41 7.80 11.91
C PHE A 269 -9.36 8.64 11.05
N LEU A 270 -10.26 7.98 10.31
CA LEU A 270 -11.30 8.67 9.52
C LEU A 270 -12.33 9.36 10.45
N GLU A 271 -12.73 8.68 11.52
CA GLU A 271 -13.70 9.17 12.50
C GLU A 271 -13.16 10.36 13.30
N GLU A 272 -11.91 10.32 13.75
CA GLU A 272 -11.23 11.46 14.39
C GLU A 272 -11.25 12.73 13.53
N GLU A 273 -11.22 12.52 12.21
CA GLU A 273 -11.28 13.59 11.22
C GLU A 273 -12.71 13.87 10.72
N ASN A 274 -13.76 13.27 11.31
CA ASN A 274 -15.14 13.42 10.89
C ASN A 274 -15.34 13.15 9.38
N LEU A 275 -14.73 12.08 8.88
CA LEU A 275 -14.81 11.64 7.48
C LEU A 275 -15.67 10.39 7.33
N ASP A 276 -16.13 10.14 6.09
CA ASP A 276 -16.83 8.90 5.78
C ASP A 276 -15.96 7.67 6.06
N LEU A 277 -16.53 6.69 6.76
CA LEU A 277 -15.88 5.42 7.06
C LEU A 277 -15.83 4.49 5.83
N ILE A 278 -14.88 3.56 5.84
CA ILE A 278 -14.79 2.43 4.90
C ILE A 278 -15.91 1.45 5.27
N ARG A 279 -16.78 1.12 4.31
CA ARG A 279 -18.08 0.43 4.55
C ARG A 279 -18.14 -1.01 4.09
N VAL A 280 -17.16 -1.49 3.33
CA VAL A 280 -17.21 -2.88 2.83
C VAL A 280 -16.99 -3.84 4.01
N GLU A 281 -18.07 -4.50 4.46
CA GLU A 281 -18.05 -5.38 5.65
C GLU A 281 -17.99 -6.88 5.33
N GLN A 282 -18.43 -7.27 4.14
CA GLN A 282 -18.56 -8.68 3.76
C GLN A 282 -17.35 -9.13 2.95
N TYR A 283 -16.18 -9.10 3.57
CA TYR A 283 -15.03 -9.84 3.07
C TYR A 283 -15.01 -11.16 3.83
N ARG A 284 -15.42 -12.26 3.18
CA ARG A 284 -15.39 -13.61 3.75
C ARG A 284 -14.49 -14.50 2.92
#